data_AF-A0A1M7MCA2-F1
#
_entry.id   AF-A0A1M7MCA2-F1
#
_cell.length_a   1.000
_cell.length_b   1.000
_cell.length_c   1.000
_cell.angle_alpha   90.00
_cell.angle_beta   90.00
_cell.angle_gamma   90.00
#
_symmetry.space_group_name_H-M   'P 1'
#
loop_
_entity.id
_entity.type
_entity.pdbx_description
1 polymer ?
#
loop_
_entity_poly.entity_id
_entity_poly.type
_entity_poly.pdbx_seq_one_letter_code
_entity_poly.pdbx_strand_id
1 'polypeptide(L)'
;MQKFDPKRSLWLYKLWEYLLLFDGSSEEERMLAYRYGWHIFSSNRQHFEDFSLFLRRRKWFIYLSLIYPILITFISLLLALSVLTIEVAMKVPLALIFSGVTAGIIYNLIGKTLKNIRETAIFLRYVNPNEKLANFLEFENLDLLDKENALLFYENMRAKRDYIHDETPENNLDKTEKLLAVEFLLGGPGTLNELINKLCLNPNCSLSKEGVYRVLGVILSASPNNIKKDIVKGVKEIRSGENLSSKRIDQLRNVKAIFSQSKLGLKANEIDSLIFNQKKGSF
;
A
#
# COMPACT_ATOMS: atom_id res chain seq x y z
N MET A 1 -11.67 17.43 2.50
CA MET A 1 -11.40 16.88 1.15
C MET A 1 -10.61 15.60 1.31
N GLN A 2 -11.09 14.45 0.82
CA GLN A 2 -10.28 13.23 0.76
C GLN A 2 -9.12 13.49 -0.23
N LYS A 3 -7.91 13.71 0.29
CA LYS A 3 -6.70 13.99 -0.52
C LYS A 3 -6.37 12.84 -1.48
N PHE A 4 -6.83 11.62 -1.18
CA PHE A 4 -6.53 10.39 -1.92
C PHE A 4 -7.80 9.80 -2.52
N ASP A 5 -7.97 9.93 -3.83
CA ASP A 5 -9.06 9.28 -4.58
C ASP A 5 -8.51 8.05 -5.32
N PRO A 6 -8.77 6.82 -4.84
CA PRO A 6 -8.18 5.61 -5.42
C PRO A 6 -8.69 5.32 -6.85
N LYS A 7 -9.79 5.94 -7.28
CA LYS A 7 -10.34 5.76 -8.64
C LYS A 7 -9.74 6.73 -9.67
N ARG A 8 -8.78 7.56 -9.26
CA ARG A 8 -8.16 8.55 -10.15
C ARG A 8 -7.40 7.87 -11.29
N SER A 9 -7.59 8.38 -12.51
CA SER A 9 -6.85 7.91 -13.67
C SER A 9 -5.35 8.21 -13.56
N LEU A 10 -4.52 7.33 -14.12
CA LEU A 10 -3.06 7.44 -14.07
C LEU A 10 -2.54 8.77 -14.65
N TRP A 11 -3.12 9.24 -15.77
CA TRP A 11 -2.68 10.48 -16.41
C TRP A 11 -3.00 11.70 -15.53
N LEU A 12 -4.17 11.72 -14.88
CA LEU A 12 -4.59 12.82 -14.02
C LEU A 12 -3.76 12.85 -12.74
N TYR A 13 -3.43 11.67 -12.19
CA TYR A 13 -2.47 11.54 -11.10
C TYR A 13 -1.08 12.09 -11.48
N LYS A 14 -0.53 11.65 -12.63
CA LYS A 14 0.78 12.12 -13.11
C LYS A 14 0.79 13.65 -13.27
N LEU A 15 -0.25 14.23 -13.86
CA LEU A 15 -0.40 15.69 -14.01
C LEU A 15 -0.44 16.41 -12.65
N TRP A 16 -1.21 15.90 -11.69
CA TRP A 16 -1.32 16.47 -10.35
C TRP A 16 0.00 16.40 -9.57
N GLU A 17 0.74 15.32 -9.70
CA GLU A 17 2.08 15.17 -9.12
C GLU A 17 3.10 16.16 -9.71
N TYR A 18 3.01 16.45 -11.01
CA TYR A 18 3.80 17.52 -11.64
C TYR A 18 3.43 18.90 -11.11
N LEU A 19 2.18 19.11 -10.70
CA LEU A 19 1.68 20.35 -10.08
C LEU A 19 1.91 20.43 -8.55
N LEU A 20 2.87 19.65 -8.02
CA LEU A 20 3.41 19.79 -6.65
C LEU A 20 2.44 19.47 -5.50
N LEU A 21 1.56 18.47 -5.66
CA LEU A 21 0.56 18.17 -4.62
C LEU A 21 1.09 17.76 -3.23
N PHE A 22 2.40 17.51 -3.07
CA PHE A 22 3.01 17.02 -1.82
C PHE A 22 4.20 17.85 -1.34
N ASP A 23 4.44 19.02 -1.93
CA ASP A 23 5.54 19.88 -1.49
C ASP A 23 5.14 20.62 -0.20
N GLY A 24 5.56 20.09 0.94
CA GLY A 24 5.24 20.63 2.28
C GLY A 24 4.38 19.72 3.16
N SER A 25 4.03 18.51 2.69
CA SER A 25 3.38 17.49 3.51
C SER A 25 4.26 17.01 4.66
N SER A 26 3.63 16.59 5.76
CA SER A 26 4.32 15.92 6.87
C SER A 26 4.96 14.60 6.40
N GLU A 27 5.85 14.06 7.22
CA GLU A 27 6.61 12.85 6.87
C GLU A 27 5.67 11.65 6.65
N GLU A 28 4.64 11.46 7.50
CA GLU A 28 3.63 10.42 7.30
C GLU A 28 2.78 10.65 6.04
N GLU A 29 2.33 11.88 5.78
CA GLU A 29 1.51 12.19 4.60
C GLU A 29 2.24 11.87 3.30
N ARG A 30 3.57 11.99 3.29
CA ARG A 30 4.39 11.67 2.14
C ARG A 30 4.52 10.17 1.90
N MET A 31 4.64 9.36 2.96
CA MET A 31 4.63 7.90 2.79
C MET A 31 3.28 7.43 2.24
N LEU A 32 2.18 7.98 2.77
CA LEU A 32 0.83 7.74 2.27
C LEU A 32 0.67 8.21 0.81
N ALA A 33 1.26 9.35 0.44
CA ALA A 33 1.27 9.83 -0.93
C ALA A 33 2.01 8.90 -1.88
N TYR A 34 3.17 8.37 -1.48
CA TYR A 34 3.88 7.37 -2.28
C TYR A 34 3.08 6.06 -2.38
N ARG A 35 2.43 5.62 -1.29
CA ARG A 35 1.57 4.44 -1.28
C ARG A 35 0.38 4.60 -2.21
N TYR A 36 -0.24 5.77 -2.19
CA TYR A 36 -1.32 6.16 -3.08
C TYR A 36 -0.88 6.18 -4.55
N GLY A 37 0.27 6.79 -4.82
CA GLY A 37 0.87 6.78 -6.16
C GLY A 37 1.15 5.38 -6.66
N TRP A 38 1.70 4.52 -5.80
CA TRP A 38 1.93 3.12 -6.11
C TRP A 38 0.63 2.37 -6.41
N HIS A 39 -0.42 2.58 -5.60
CA HIS A 39 -1.74 1.98 -5.83
C HIS A 39 -2.30 2.30 -7.23
N ILE A 40 -2.14 3.55 -7.68
CA ILE A 40 -2.61 3.97 -9.01
C ILE A 40 -1.77 3.30 -10.11
N PHE A 41 -0.45 3.24 -9.96
CA PHE A 41 0.42 2.59 -10.94
C PHE A 41 0.13 1.08 -11.05
N SER A 42 0.06 0.38 -9.91
CA SER A 42 -0.21 -1.07 -9.88
C SER A 42 -1.59 -1.41 -10.42
N SER A 43 -2.63 -0.61 -10.10
CA SER A 43 -3.98 -0.77 -10.66
C SER A 43 -4.03 -0.60 -12.18
N ASN A 44 -3.07 0.12 -12.75
CA ASN A 44 -2.90 0.28 -14.21
C ASN A 44 -1.88 -0.70 -14.81
N ARG A 45 -1.55 -1.80 -14.09
CA ARG A 45 -0.62 -2.86 -14.51
C ARG A 45 0.78 -2.35 -14.85
N GLN A 46 1.23 -1.26 -14.22
CA GLN A 46 2.60 -0.76 -14.36
C GLN A 46 3.52 -1.44 -13.33
N HIS A 47 4.80 -1.52 -13.65
CA HIS A 47 5.81 -2.09 -12.75
C HIS A 47 6.35 -1.05 -11.78
N PHE A 48 7.03 -1.51 -10.72
CA PHE A 48 7.62 -0.61 -9.72
C PHE A 48 8.74 0.25 -10.31
N GLU A 49 9.43 -0.26 -11.33
CA GLU A 49 10.40 0.49 -12.12
C GLU A 49 9.75 1.72 -12.76
N ASP A 50 8.56 1.60 -13.36
CA ASP A 50 7.86 2.70 -14.01
C ASP A 50 7.49 3.81 -13.02
N PHE A 51 7.02 3.41 -11.82
CA PHE A 51 6.72 4.32 -10.73
C PHE A 51 7.98 5.03 -10.22
N SER A 52 9.07 4.29 -10.03
CA SER A 52 10.36 4.82 -9.62
C SER A 52 10.92 5.82 -10.63
N LEU A 53 10.81 5.50 -11.92
CA LEU A 53 11.27 6.34 -13.02
C LEU A 53 10.44 7.63 -13.11
N PHE A 54 9.11 7.52 -12.90
CA PHE A 54 8.23 8.67 -12.79
C PHE A 54 8.62 9.61 -11.65
N LEU A 55 8.79 9.09 -10.43
CA LEU A 55 9.20 9.90 -9.27
C LEU A 55 10.59 10.54 -9.46
N ARG A 56 11.51 9.86 -10.15
CA ARG A 56 12.81 10.45 -10.54
C ARG A 56 12.66 11.56 -11.58
N ARG A 57 11.82 11.36 -12.61
CA ARG A 57 11.56 12.37 -13.66
C ARG A 57 10.84 13.60 -13.13
N ARG A 58 9.94 13.44 -12.17
CA ARG A 58 9.28 14.57 -11.47
C ARG A 58 10.31 15.58 -10.95
N LYS A 59 11.46 15.12 -10.44
CA LYS A 59 12.54 16.01 -9.97
C LYS A 59 13.02 16.96 -11.07
N TRP A 60 13.27 16.44 -12.26
CA TRP A 60 13.70 17.24 -13.42
C TRP A 60 12.64 18.26 -13.84
N PHE A 61 11.36 17.88 -13.77
CA PHE A 61 10.28 18.81 -14.06
C PHE A 61 10.27 20.00 -13.09
N ILE A 62 10.50 19.76 -11.79
CA ILE A 62 10.59 20.84 -10.80
C ILE A 62 11.76 21.78 -11.11
N TYR A 63 12.94 21.26 -11.46
CA TYR A 63 14.05 22.11 -11.92
C TYR A 63 13.65 22.94 -13.15
N LEU A 64 13.03 22.29 -14.13
CA LEU A 64 12.65 22.90 -15.41
C LEU A 64 11.53 23.94 -15.29
N SER A 65 10.59 23.76 -14.36
CA SER A 65 9.44 24.65 -14.18
C SER A 65 9.67 25.77 -13.17
N LEU A 66 10.61 25.62 -12.22
CA LEU A 66 10.89 26.65 -11.19
C LEU A 66 12.20 27.38 -11.44
N ILE A 67 13.31 26.67 -11.66
CA ILE A 67 14.64 27.29 -11.66
C ILE A 67 14.97 27.93 -13.01
N TYR A 68 14.67 27.23 -14.11
CA TYR A 68 14.97 27.75 -15.44
C TYR A 68 14.21 29.04 -15.76
N PRO A 69 12.90 29.18 -15.47
CA PRO A 69 12.21 30.44 -15.68
C PRO A 69 12.85 31.57 -14.88
N ILE A 70 13.14 31.37 -13.59
CA ILE A 70 13.79 32.39 -12.76
C ILE A 70 15.15 32.82 -13.34
N LEU A 71 15.96 31.86 -13.80
CA LEU A 71 17.25 32.13 -14.45
C LEU A 71 17.06 32.91 -15.76
N ILE A 72 16.07 32.54 -16.57
CA ILE A 72 15.76 33.25 -17.83
C ILE A 72 15.31 34.68 -17.54
N THR A 73 14.43 34.89 -16.56
CA THR A 73 13.98 36.24 -16.16
C THR A 73 15.16 37.06 -15.66
N PHE A 74 16.04 36.46 -14.85
CA PHE A 74 17.24 37.12 -14.33
C PHE A 74 18.21 37.53 -15.45
N ILE A 75 18.52 36.62 -16.39
CA ILE A 75 19.38 36.91 -17.55
C ILE A 75 18.74 38.02 -18.40
N SER A 76 17.43 37.94 -18.66
CA SER A 76 16.70 38.95 -19.43
C SER A 76 16.77 40.32 -18.76
N LEU A 77 16.68 40.36 -17.44
CA LEU A 77 16.75 41.59 -16.65
C LEU A 77 18.16 42.19 -16.62
N LEU A 78 19.21 41.37 -16.51
CA LEU A 78 20.60 41.83 -16.65
C LEU A 78 20.86 42.38 -18.05
N LEU A 79 20.31 41.73 -19.08
CA LEU A 79 20.45 42.17 -20.46
C LEU A 79 19.73 43.50 -20.70
N ALA A 80 18.52 43.69 -20.14
CA ALA A 80 17.82 44.97 -20.16
C ALA A 80 18.61 46.09 -19.44
N LEU A 81 19.21 45.79 -18.28
CA LEU A 81 20.11 46.69 -17.55
C LEU A 81 21.33 47.11 -18.38
N SER A 82 21.84 46.21 -19.22
CA SER A 82 22.98 46.50 -20.09
C SER A 82 22.64 47.54 -21.16
N VAL A 83 21.42 47.48 -21.73
CA VAL A 83 20.94 48.34 -22.83
C VAL A 83 20.45 49.71 -22.33
N LEU A 84 20.03 49.82 -21.07
CA LEU A 84 19.57 51.07 -20.47
C LEU A 84 20.67 52.15 -20.48
N THR A 85 20.34 53.36 -20.94
CA THR A 85 21.22 54.54 -20.97
C THR A 85 21.28 55.22 -19.58
N ILE A 86 21.70 54.47 -18.57
CA ILE A 86 21.92 54.96 -17.20
C ILE A 86 23.42 54.89 -16.90
N GLU A 87 23.92 55.76 -16.02
CA GLU A 87 25.31 55.72 -15.57
C GLU A 87 25.73 54.35 -15.03
N VAL A 88 26.97 53.95 -15.35
CA VAL A 88 27.54 52.66 -14.92
C VAL A 88 27.54 52.53 -13.39
N ALA A 89 27.75 53.64 -12.68
CA ALA A 89 27.70 53.70 -11.21
C ALA A 89 26.34 53.28 -10.64
N MET A 90 25.24 53.41 -11.40
CA MET A 90 23.89 52.98 -11.01
C MET A 90 23.56 51.56 -11.47
N LYS A 91 24.17 51.09 -12.57
CA LYS A 91 23.96 49.73 -13.09
C LYS A 91 24.51 48.65 -12.14
N VAL A 92 25.69 48.88 -11.57
CA VAL A 92 26.36 47.89 -10.71
C VAL A 92 25.57 47.60 -9.41
N PRO A 93 25.12 48.62 -8.64
CA PRO A 93 24.30 48.39 -7.46
C PRO A 93 22.96 47.70 -7.78
N LEU A 94 22.28 48.11 -8.87
CA LEU A 94 21.03 47.47 -9.30
C LEU A 94 21.24 45.99 -9.62
N ALA A 95 22.28 45.65 -10.39
CA ALA A 95 22.60 44.27 -10.71
C ALA A 95 22.88 43.44 -9.45
N LEU A 96 23.57 44.01 -8.46
CA LEU A 96 23.82 43.33 -7.17
C LEU A 96 22.53 43.09 -6.38
N ILE A 97 21.63 44.08 -6.31
CA ILE A 97 20.32 43.94 -5.64
C ILE A 97 19.48 42.85 -6.32
N PHE A 98 19.37 42.89 -7.65
CA PHE A 98 18.62 41.89 -8.40
C PHE A 98 19.21 40.49 -8.27
N SER A 99 20.53 40.37 -8.28
CA SER A 99 21.23 39.08 -8.05
C SER A 99 20.93 38.56 -6.65
N GLY A 100 20.97 39.43 -5.63
CA GLY A 100 20.64 39.06 -4.24
C GLY A 100 19.20 38.60 -4.07
N VAL A 101 18.23 39.32 -4.63
CA VAL A 101 16.80 38.94 -4.57
C VAL A 101 16.56 37.62 -5.30
N THR A 102 17.13 37.45 -6.50
CA THR A 102 17.00 36.22 -7.28
C THR A 102 17.61 35.03 -6.53
N ALA A 103 18.82 35.18 -5.99
CA ALA A 103 19.46 34.16 -5.18
C ALA A 103 18.64 33.80 -3.93
N GLY A 104 18.03 34.79 -3.26
CA GLY A 104 17.15 34.57 -2.12
C GLY A 104 15.87 33.79 -2.47
N ILE A 105 15.23 34.12 -3.60
CA ILE A 105 14.05 33.40 -4.11
C ILE A 105 14.42 31.95 -4.44
N ILE A 106 15.51 31.76 -5.19
CA ILE A 106 16.02 30.44 -5.55
C ILE A 106 16.34 29.64 -4.28
N TYR A 107 17.06 30.20 -3.31
CA TYR A 107 17.42 29.52 -2.07
C TYR A 107 16.19 29.06 -1.27
N ASN A 108 15.18 29.92 -1.11
CA ASN A 108 13.95 29.59 -0.40
C ASN A 108 13.12 28.50 -1.09
N LEU A 109 13.04 28.53 -2.43
CA LEU A 109 12.32 27.52 -3.21
C LEU A 109 13.09 26.18 -3.26
N ILE A 110 14.41 26.24 -3.40
CA ILE A 110 15.26 25.06 -3.53
C ILE A 110 15.44 24.33 -2.20
N GLY A 111 15.55 25.03 -1.07
CA GLY A 111 15.91 24.41 0.22
C GLY A 111 14.95 23.29 0.65
N LYS A 112 13.64 23.53 0.60
CA LYS A 112 12.61 22.51 0.90
C LYS A 112 12.58 21.41 -0.15
N THR A 113 12.71 21.80 -1.42
CA THR A 113 12.67 20.90 -2.58
C THR A 113 13.85 19.91 -2.57
N LEU A 114 15.07 20.35 -2.23
CA LEU A 114 16.27 19.49 -2.16
C LEU A 114 16.15 18.44 -1.06
N LYS A 115 15.63 18.82 0.11
CA LYS A 115 15.36 17.87 1.20
C LYS A 115 14.39 16.80 0.72
N ASN A 116 13.30 17.21 0.08
CA ASN A 116 12.30 16.29 -0.48
C ASN A 116 12.90 15.37 -1.55
N ILE A 117 13.70 15.90 -2.47
CA ILE A 117 14.40 15.13 -3.50
C ILE A 117 15.31 14.06 -2.90
N ARG A 118 16.06 14.42 -1.85
CA ARG A 118 16.95 13.49 -1.15
C ARG A 118 16.14 12.39 -0.47
N GLU A 119 15.06 12.76 0.21
CA GLU A 119 14.19 11.82 0.91
C GLU A 119 13.46 10.88 -0.07
N THR A 120 13.01 11.36 -1.23
CA THR A 120 12.48 10.49 -2.30
C THR A 120 13.53 9.48 -2.79
N ALA A 121 14.80 9.88 -2.91
CA ALA A 121 15.86 8.96 -3.33
C ALA A 121 16.13 7.87 -2.27
N ILE A 122 16.14 8.26 -0.99
CA ILE A 122 16.27 7.32 0.13
C ILE A 122 15.11 6.34 0.13
N PHE A 123 13.87 6.85 0.01
CA PHE A 123 12.66 6.04 -0.08
C PHE A 123 12.75 5.02 -1.21
N LEU A 124 12.97 5.47 -2.46
CA LEU A 124 13.01 4.58 -3.63
C LEU A 124 14.06 3.47 -3.51
N ARG A 125 15.18 3.74 -2.82
CA ARG A 125 16.19 2.71 -2.55
C ARG A 125 15.74 1.75 -1.45
N TYR A 126 15.11 2.28 -0.40
CA TYR A 126 14.67 1.50 0.75
C TYR A 126 13.54 0.52 0.40
N VAL A 127 12.62 0.90 -0.50
CA VAL A 127 11.49 0.07 -0.97
C VAL A 127 11.76 -0.63 -2.30
N ASN A 128 13.01 -0.67 -2.78
CA ASN A 128 13.29 -1.34 -4.06
C ASN A 128 13.05 -2.87 -3.93
N PRO A 129 12.07 -3.46 -4.63
CA PRO A 129 11.75 -4.88 -4.50
C PRO A 129 12.91 -5.79 -4.91
N ASN A 130 13.79 -5.32 -5.80
CA ASN A 130 14.96 -6.07 -6.26
C ASN A 130 16.10 -6.09 -5.22
N GLU A 131 16.12 -5.14 -4.28
CA GLU A 131 17.14 -5.08 -3.22
C GLU A 131 16.60 -5.59 -1.88
N LYS A 132 15.37 -5.21 -1.52
CA LYS A 132 14.80 -5.40 -0.18
C LYS A 132 13.29 -5.70 -0.25
N LEU A 133 12.95 -6.94 -0.59
CA LEU A 133 11.55 -7.38 -0.77
C LEU A 133 10.69 -7.15 0.49
N ALA A 134 11.21 -7.40 1.68
CA ALA A 134 10.48 -7.21 2.94
C ALA A 134 9.99 -5.77 3.14
N ASN A 135 10.86 -4.80 2.88
CA ASN A 135 10.52 -3.38 2.99
C ASN A 135 9.47 -2.96 1.94
N PHE A 136 9.56 -3.54 0.73
CA PHE A 136 8.57 -3.31 -0.32
C PHE A 136 7.19 -3.85 0.07
N LEU A 137 7.13 -5.06 0.64
CA LEU A 137 5.87 -5.67 1.10
C LEU A 137 5.23 -4.88 2.24
N GLU A 138 6.01 -4.44 3.22
CA GLU A 138 5.49 -3.59 4.30
C GLU A 138 5.02 -2.24 3.77
N PHE A 139 5.75 -1.65 2.81
CA PHE A 139 5.28 -0.46 2.10
C PHE A 139 3.94 -0.72 1.37
N GLU A 140 3.82 -1.82 0.63
CA GLU A 140 2.60 -2.17 -0.10
C GLU A 140 1.41 -2.45 0.83
N ASN A 141 1.67 -2.97 2.02
CA ASN A 141 0.65 -3.26 3.03
C ASN A 141 0.23 -2.03 3.85
N LEU A 142 0.85 -0.86 3.66
CA LEU A 142 0.39 0.37 4.28
C LEU A 142 -1.02 0.72 3.79
N ASP A 143 -1.95 0.91 4.73
CA ASP A 143 -3.27 1.46 4.46
C ASP A 143 -3.15 2.96 4.15
N LEU A 144 -3.93 3.43 3.17
CA LEU A 144 -3.94 4.82 2.69
C LEU A 144 -4.42 5.83 3.75
N LEU A 145 -5.11 5.35 4.79
CA LEU A 145 -5.65 6.18 5.87
C LEU A 145 -4.86 6.05 7.18
N ASP A 146 -3.92 5.11 7.26
CA ASP A 146 -3.21 4.77 8.48
C ASP A 146 -1.93 5.60 8.65
N LYS A 147 -2.10 6.73 9.34
CA LYS A 147 -1.02 7.68 9.61
C LYS A 147 0.02 7.14 10.60
N GLU A 148 -0.40 6.31 11.55
CA GLU A 148 0.50 5.79 12.60
C GLU A 148 1.50 4.81 12.00
N ASN A 149 1.01 3.86 11.20
CA ASN A 149 1.89 2.91 10.51
C ASN A 149 2.74 3.59 9.43
N ALA A 150 2.23 4.63 8.77
CA ALA A 150 3.03 5.43 7.84
C ALA A 150 4.19 6.17 8.54
N LEU A 151 3.97 6.66 9.77
CA LEU A 151 5.01 7.29 10.58
C LEU A 151 6.06 6.27 11.01
N LEU A 152 5.64 5.11 11.55
CA LEU A 152 6.54 4.02 11.94
C LEU A 152 7.40 3.53 10.76
N PHE A 153 6.79 3.39 9.58
CA PHE A 153 7.49 3.04 8.35
C PHE A 153 8.56 4.09 8.00
N TYR A 154 8.21 5.37 8.10
CA TYR A 154 9.15 6.45 7.84
C TYR A 154 10.31 6.47 8.83
N GLU A 155 10.05 6.25 10.13
CA GLU A 155 11.08 6.16 11.16
C GLU A 155 12.04 5.00 10.90
N ASN A 156 11.53 3.82 10.53
CA ASN A 156 12.35 2.66 10.17
C ASN A 156 13.23 2.93 8.95
N MET A 157 12.68 3.58 7.91
CA MET A 157 13.42 4.03 6.74
C MET A 157 14.55 4.99 7.12
N ARG A 158 14.28 5.99 7.97
CA ARG A 158 15.28 6.97 8.46
C ARG A 158 16.38 6.30 9.28
N ALA A 159 16.01 5.36 10.15
CA ALA A 159 16.93 4.59 10.98
C ALA A 159 17.69 3.53 10.20
N LYS A 160 17.40 3.33 8.90
CA LYS A 160 17.94 2.26 8.05
C LYS A 160 17.72 0.87 8.65
N ARG A 161 16.62 0.69 9.38
CA ARG A 161 16.20 -0.61 9.92
C ARG A 161 15.40 -1.30 8.85
N ASP A 162 15.84 -2.48 8.41
CA ASP A 162 15.08 -3.27 7.45
C ASP A 162 14.01 -4.06 8.19
N TYR A 163 12.85 -4.21 7.54
CA TYR A 163 11.84 -5.14 8.00
C TYR A 163 12.35 -6.57 7.80
N ILE A 164 12.12 -7.39 8.80
CA ILE A 164 12.37 -8.82 8.69
C ILE A 164 11.23 -9.35 7.82
N HIS A 165 11.57 -10.04 6.73
CA HIS A 165 10.57 -10.82 6.03
C HIS A 165 10.17 -11.92 7.01
N ASP A 166 8.96 -11.86 7.56
CA ASP A 166 8.35 -13.06 8.10
C ASP A 166 8.32 -14.02 6.92
N GLU A 167 9.20 -15.02 6.93
CA GLU A 167 9.03 -16.20 6.10
C GLU A 167 7.57 -16.59 6.30
N THR A 168 6.76 -16.54 5.24
CA THR A 168 5.38 -17.05 5.28
C THR A 168 5.47 -18.36 6.04
N PRO A 169 4.89 -18.45 7.26
CA PRO A 169 5.17 -19.58 8.13
C PRO A 169 4.95 -20.82 7.29
N GLU A 170 5.98 -21.67 7.16
CA GLU A 170 5.89 -22.91 6.40
C GLU A 170 4.55 -23.53 6.76
N ASN A 171 3.68 -23.59 5.74
CA ASN A 171 2.24 -23.53 5.94
C ASN A 171 1.73 -24.88 6.44
N ASN A 172 2.00 -25.15 7.72
CA ASN A 172 1.66 -26.34 8.49
C ASN A 172 0.16 -26.39 8.80
N LEU A 173 -0.62 -25.42 8.32
CA LEU A 173 -2.06 -25.54 8.40
C LEU A 173 -2.50 -26.82 7.70
N ASP A 174 -3.24 -27.62 8.45
CA ASP A 174 -3.94 -28.75 7.89
C ASP A 174 -5.00 -28.24 6.89
N LYS A 175 -5.43 -29.15 6.01
CA LYS A 175 -6.41 -28.84 4.97
C LYS A 175 -7.72 -28.27 5.54
N THR A 176 -8.14 -28.72 6.72
CA THR A 176 -9.36 -28.24 7.39
C THR A 176 -9.17 -26.80 7.88
N GLU A 177 -8.01 -26.49 8.45
CA GLU A 177 -7.67 -25.14 8.91
C GLU A 177 -7.60 -24.17 7.73
N LYS A 178 -7.00 -24.58 6.61
CA LYS A 178 -7.01 -23.80 5.36
C LYS A 178 -8.44 -23.51 4.89
N LEU A 179 -9.32 -24.51 4.94
CA LEU A 179 -10.71 -24.36 4.55
C LEU A 179 -11.49 -23.44 5.51
N LEU A 180 -11.26 -23.57 6.82
CA LEU A 180 -11.86 -22.71 7.84
C LEU A 180 -11.41 -21.26 7.69
N ALA A 181 -10.12 -21.01 7.43
CA ALA A 181 -9.61 -19.67 7.18
C ALA A 181 -10.33 -19.01 5.97
N VAL A 182 -10.52 -19.76 4.89
CA VAL A 182 -11.30 -19.29 3.72
C VAL A 182 -12.75 -18.97 4.11
N GLU A 183 -13.39 -19.78 4.94
CA GLU A 183 -14.76 -19.50 5.37
C GLU A 183 -14.87 -18.25 6.25
N PHE A 184 -13.98 -18.06 7.23
CA PHE A 184 -13.96 -16.86 8.06
C PHE A 184 -13.65 -15.59 7.26
N LEU A 185 -12.81 -15.68 6.23
CA LEU A 185 -12.59 -14.58 5.28
C LEU A 185 -13.87 -14.21 4.52
N LEU A 186 -14.65 -15.21 4.09
CA LEU A 186 -15.86 -14.99 3.29
C LEU A 186 -17.07 -14.49 4.10
N GLY A 187 -17.09 -14.71 5.42
CA GLY A 187 -18.21 -14.29 6.28
C GLY A 187 -18.50 -15.21 7.46
N GLY A 188 -17.77 -16.31 7.60
CA GLY A 188 -17.91 -17.28 8.69
C GLY A 188 -18.28 -18.69 8.22
N PRO A 189 -18.38 -19.65 9.17
CA PRO A 189 -18.64 -21.05 8.88
C PRO A 189 -19.89 -21.29 8.00
N GLY A 190 -19.72 -22.00 6.88
CA GLY A 190 -20.80 -22.35 5.95
C GLY A 190 -21.06 -21.36 4.81
N THR A 191 -20.43 -20.17 4.83
CA THR A 191 -20.57 -19.14 3.77
C THR A 191 -20.06 -19.65 2.42
N LEU A 192 -18.99 -20.44 2.42
CA LEU A 192 -18.40 -21.00 1.20
C LEU A 192 -19.39 -21.94 0.49
N ASN A 193 -20.11 -22.79 1.22
CA ASN A 193 -21.11 -23.68 0.62
C ASN A 193 -22.27 -22.90 0.00
N GLU A 194 -22.74 -21.85 0.67
CA GLU A 194 -23.80 -20.98 0.17
C GLU A 194 -23.37 -20.25 -1.10
N LEU A 195 -22.13 -19.76 -1.14
CA LEU A 195 -21.54 -19.12 -2.32
C LEU A 195 -21.41 -20.10 -3.49
N ILE A 196 -20.93 -21.32 -3.26
CA ILE A 196 -20.85 -22.37 -4.29
C ILE A 196 -22.23 -22.67 -4.87
N ASN A 197 -23.25 -22.80 -4.01
CA ASN A 197 -24.62 -23.04 -4.44
C ASN A 197 -25.16 -21.89 -5.29
N LYS A 198 -24.93 -20.63 -4.90
CA LYS A 198 -25.33 -19.45 -5.68
C LYS A 198 -24.64 -19.38 -7.04
N LEU A 199 -23.34 -19.67 -7.10
CA LEU A 199 -22.56 -19.66 -8.34
C LEU A 199 -23.03 -20.73 -9.33
N CYS A 200 -23.43 -21.91 -8.84
CA CYS A 200 -23.92 -23.00 -9.69
C CYS A 200 -25.38 -22.80 -10.15
N LEU A 201 -26.13 -21.91 -9.51
CA LEU A 201 -27.51 -21.57 -9.90
C LEU A 201 -27.57 -20.36 -10.86
N ASN A 202 -26.45 -19.69 -11.11
CA ASN A 202 -26.41 -18.53 -11.98
C ASN A 202 -26.48 -18.99 -13.46
N PRO A 203 -27.51 -18.61 -14.22
CA PRO A 203 -27.67 -19.03 -15.62
C PRO A 203 -26.56 -18.53 -16.55
N ASN A 204 -25.82 -17.49 -16.15
CA ASN A 204 -24.69 -16.95 -16.91
C ASN A 204 -23.36 -17.66 -16.61
N CYS A 205 -23.32 -18.54 -15.60
CA CYS A 205 -22.13 -19.28 -15.21
C CYS A 205 -22.42 -20.78 -15.25
N SER A 206 -21.92 -21.49 -16.26
CA SER A 206 -22.07 -22.95 -16.40
C SER A 206 -21.14 -23.72 -15.45
N LEU A 207 -21.18 -23.42 -14.16
CA LEU A 207 -20.35 -24.07 -13.15
C LEU A 207 -21.09 -25.27 -12.55
N SER A 208 -20.45 -26.43 -12.57
CA SER A 208 -20.90 -27.59 -11.81
C SER A 208 -20.29 -27.60 -10.41
N LYS A 209 -21.07 -27.98 -9.39
CA LYS A 209 -20.57 -28.11 -8.01
C LYS A 209 -19.35 -29.01 -7.93
N GLU A 210 -19.35 -30.07 -8.73
CA GLU A 210 -18.26 -31.04 -8.79
C GLU A 210 -16.98 -30.44 -9.41
N GLY A 211 -17.12 -29.60 -10.43
CA GLY A 211 -16.01 -28.82 -10.98
C GLY A 211 -15.41 -27.87 -9.95
N VAL A 212 -16.26 -27.18 -9.19
CA VAL A 212 -15.79 -26.27 -8.11
C VAL A 212 -15.05 -27.03 -7.01
N TYR A 213 -15.55 -28.19 -6.57
CA TYR A 213 -14.85 -29.01 -5.57
C TYR A 213 -13.53 -29.60 -6.11
N ARG A 214 -13.42 -29.88 -7.40
CA ARG A 214 -12.15 -30.30 -8.03
C ARG A 214 -11.11 -29.19 -8.02
N VAL A 215 -11.49 -27.97 -8.41
CA VAL A 215 -10.59 -26.80 -8.37
C VAL A 215 -10.12 -26.52 -6.95
N LEU A 216 -11.04 -26.52 -5.97
CA LEU A 216 -10.67 -26.37 -4.55
C LEU A 216 -9.76 -27.50 -4.07
N GLY A 217 -9.98 -28.73 -4.53
CA GLY A 217 -9.11 -29.87 -4.24
C GLY A 217 -7.70 -29.70 -4.78
N VAL A 218 -7.54 -29.13 -5.98
CA VAL A 218 -6.22 -28.80 -6.54
C VAL A 218 -5.52 -27.70 -5.73
N ILE A 219 -6.23 -26.63 -5.38
CA ILE A 219 -5.66 -25.50 -4.62
C ILE A 219 -5.25 -25.92 -3.20
N LEU A 220 -6.04 -26.79 -2.57
CA LEU A 220 -5.83 -27.23 -1.19
C LEU A 220 -5.07 -28.57 -1.10
N SER A 221 -4.56 -29.08 -2.22
CA SER A 221 -3.85 -30.37 -2.32
C SER A 221 -4.61 -31.54 -1.66
N ALA A 222 -5.91 -31.64 -1.92
CA ALA A 222 -6.80 -32.61 -1.30
C ALA A 222 -7.84 -33.19 -2.28
N SER A 223 -8.33 -34.40 -2.00
CA SER A 223 -9.34 -35.01 -2.87
C SER A 223 -10.66 -34.23 -2.85
N PRO A 224 -11.37 -34.12 -3.99
CA PRO A 224 -12.64 -33.38 -4.08
C PRO A 224 -13.71 -33.93 -3.13
N ASN A 225 -13.72 -35.25 -2.91
CA ASN A 225 -14.63 -35.91 -1.98
C ASN A 225 -14.36 -35.50 -0.53
N ASN A 226 -13.10 -35.37 -0.14
CA ASN A 226 -12.74 -34.90 1.19
C ASN A 226 -13.10 -33.42 1.35
N ILE A 227 -12.92 -32.59 0.33
CA ILE A 227 -13.32 -31.16 0.35
C ILE A 227 -14.82 -31.01 0.55
N LYS A 228 -15.61 -31.75 -0.25
CA LYS A 228 -17.07 -31.80 -0.11
C LYS A 228 -17.48 -32.25 1.29
N LYS A 229 -16.81 -33.26 1.86
CA LYS A 229 -17.08 -33.73 3.23
C LYS A 229 -16.79 -32.65 4.27
N ASP A 230 -15.68 -31.91 4.16
CA ASP A 230 -15.32 -30.89 5.14
C ASP A 230 -16.26 -29.67 5.06
N ILE A 231 -16.61 -29.22 3.84
CA ILE A 231 -17.57 -28.13 3.62
C ILE A 231 -18.99 -28.50 4.11
N VAL A 232 -19.43 -29.75 3.88
CA VAL A 232 -20.82 -30.16 4.17
C VAL A 232 -20.98 -30.72 5.59
N LYS A 233 -19.96 -31.37 6.16
CA LYS A 233 -20.02 -32.04 7.47
C LYS A 233 -19.05 -31.46 8.50
N GLY A 234 -17.78 -31.25 8.15
CA GLY A 234 -16.73 -30.87 9.11
C GLY A 234 -16.89 -29.47 9.70
N VAL A 235 -17.29 -28.51 8.88
CA VAL A 235 -17.57 -27.12 9.27
C VAL A 235 -18.85 -27.00 10.10
N LYS A 236 -19.80 -27.93 9.94
CA LYS A 236 -21.11 -27.89 10.61
C LYS A 236 -20.98 -27.95 12.14
N GLU A 237 -20.00 -28.69 12.65
CA GLU A 237 -19.68 -28.76 14.09
C GLU A 237 -19.23 -27.40 14.65
N ILE A 238 -18.47 -26.63 13.87
CA ILE A 238 -18.06 -25.25 14.22
C ILE A 238 -19.22 -24.28 14.05
N ARG A 239 -20.09 -24.49 13.06
CA ARG A 239 -21.31 -23.70 12.81
C ARG A 239 -22.36 -23.85 13.91
N SER A 240 -22.50 -25.04 14.50
CA SER A 240 -23.47 -25.30 15.57
C SER A 240 -23.05 -24.73 16.91
N GLY A 241 -21.76 -24.47 17.13
CA GLY A 241 -21.26 -23.80 18.33
C GLY A 241 -21.51 -24.55 19.66
N GLU A 242 -22.07 -25.76 19.63
CA GLU A 242 -22.33 -26.58 20.82
C GLU A 242 -21.26 -27.67 20.93
N ASN A 243 -20.52 -27.67 22.05
CA ASN A 243 -19.56 -28.70 22.45
C ASN A 243 -18.48 -29.03 21.40
N LEU A 244 -17.64 -28.05 21.09
CA LEU A 244 -16.48 -28.26 20.21
C LEU A 244 -15.45 -29.22 20.83
N SER A 245 -15.03 -30.23 20.07
CA SER A 245 -13.91 -31.09 20.49
C SER A 245 -12.61 -30.29 20.64
N SER A 246 -11.69 -30.76 21.49
CA SER A 246 -10.36 -30.15 21.69
C SER A 246 -9.63 -29.92 20.36
N LYS A 247 -9.69 -30.89 19.45
CA LYS A 247 -9.13 -30.79 18.10
C LYS A 247 -9.69 -29.60 17.31
N ARG A 248 -11.00 -29.30 17.41
CA ARG A 248 -11.62 -28.16 16.72
C ARG A 248 -11.21 -26.83 17.34
N ILE A 249 -11.06 -26.79 18.66
CA ILE A 249 -10.58 -25.59 19.36
C ILE A 249 -9.14 -25.28 18.94
N ASP A 250 -8.27 -26.29 18.84
CA ASP A 250 -6.89 -26.10 18.40
C ASP A 250 -6.82 -25.65 16.94
N GLN A 251 -7.64 -26.21 16.05
CA GLN A 251 -7.78 -25.73 14.66
C GLN A 251 -8.21 -24.27 14.60
N LEU A 252 -9.19 -23.85 15.41
CA LEU A 252 -9.61 -22.45 15.50
C LEU A 252 -8.51 -21.53 16.04
N ARG A 253 -7.71 -21.99 17.01
CA ARG A 253 -6.55 -21.22 17.51
C ARG A 253 -5.48 -21.03 16.44
N ASN A 254 -5.19 -22.06 15.65
CA ASN A 254 -4.22 -21.99 14.55
C ASN A 254 -4.71 -21.01 13.46
N VAL A 255 -5.99 -21.08 13.10
CA VAL A 255 -6.61 -20.14 12.15
C VAL A 255 -6.58 -18.71 12.71
N LYS A 256 -6.91 -18.51 14.00
CA LYS A 256 -6.82 -17.20 14.68
C LYS A 256 -5.41 -16.62 14.59
N ALA A 257 -4.38 -17.43 14.86
CA ALA A 257 -2.99 -16.98 14.83
C ALA A 257 -2.64 -16.35 13.47
N ILE A 258 -3.12 -16.95 12.38
CA ILE A 258 -2.92 -16.42 11.02
C ILE A 258 -3.67 -15.11 10.80
N PHE A 259 -4.92 -15.00 11.23
CA PHE A 259 -5.66 -13.73 11.14
C PHE A 259 -4.97 -12.62 11.95
N SER A 260 -4.46 -12.93 13.14
CA SER A 260 -3.70 -11.99 13.96
C SER A 260 -2.38 -11.57 13.30
N GLN A 261 -1.59 -12.51 12.80
CA GLN A 261 -0.34 -12.25 12.07
C GLN A 261 -0.59 -11.44 10.79
N SER A 262 -1.72 -11.69 10.12
CA SER A 262 -2.13 -10.97 8.90
C SER A 262 -2.81 -9.62 9.18
N LYS A 263 -2.71 -9.10 10.42
CA LYS A 263 -3.30 -7.81 10.84
C LYS A 263 -4.83 -7.73 10.69
N LEU A 264 -5.54 -8.86 10.65
CA LEU A 264 -7.01 -8.95 10.57
C LEU A 264 -7.64 -9.16 11.96
N GLY A 265 -7.41 -8.21 12.88
CA GLY A 265 -7.81 -8.32 14.29
C GLY A 265 -9.31 -8.55 14.53
N LEU A 266 -10.19 -7.93 13.71
CA LEU A 266 -11.64 -8.14 13.83
C LEU A 266 -12.04 -9.59 13.54
N LYS A 267 -11.39 -10.24 12.56
CA LYS A 267 -11.63 -11.65 12.24
C LYS A 267 -11.06 -12.59 13.29
N ALA A 268 -9.91 -12.26 13.86
CA ALA A 268 -9.37 -13.00 15.00
C ALA A 268 -10.33 -12.95 16.22
N ASN A 269 -10.99 -11.81 16.46
CA ASN A 269 -11.97 -11.65 17.55
C ASN A 269 -13.28 -12.43 17.31
N GLU A 270 -13.73 -12.56 16.05
CA GLU A 270 -14.86 -13.43 15.71
C GLU A 270 -14.58 -14.89 16.12
N ILE A 271 -13.36 -15.38 15.87
CA ILE A 271 -12.94 -16.73 16.25
C ILE A 271 -12.86 -16.87 17.77
N ASP A 272 -12.36 -15.85 18.48
CA ASP A 272 -12.34 -15.85 19.95
C ASP A 272 -13.75 -16.00 20.53
N SER A 273 -14.74 -15.27 19.99
CA SER A 273 -16.12 -15.35 20.48
C SER A 273 -16.70 -16.78 20.41
N LEU A 274 -16.31 -17.54 19.38
CA LEU A 274 -16.71 -18.94 19.22
C LEU A 274 -16.01 -19.88 20.21
N ILE A 275 -14.75 -19.60 20.56
CA ILE A 275 -14.00 -20.35 21.57
C ILE A 275 -14.51 -20.02 22.98
N PHE A 276 -14.80 -18.75 23.28
CA PHE A 276 -15.23 -18.28 24.60
C PHE A 276 -16.67 -18.66 24.96
N ASN A 277 -17.59 -18.71 24.00
CA ASN A 277 -18.97 -19.13 24.24
C ASN A 277 -19.10 -20.59 24.71
N GLN A 278 -18.07 -21.43 24.50
CA GLN A 278 -18.00 -22.79 25.05
C GLN A 278 -17.85 -22.82 26.57
N LYS A 279 -17.12 -21.87 27.17
CA LYS A 279 -16.83 -21.87 28.62
C LYS A 279 -18.03 -21.50 29.50
N LYS A 280 -19.08 -20.91 28.91
CA LYS A 280 -20.31 -20.54 29.64
C LYS A 280 -21.37 -21.64 29.64
N GLY A 281 -21.24 -22.68 28.81
CA GLY A 281 -22.19 -23.80 28.73
C GLY A 281 -21.85 -25.01 29.61
N SER A 282 -20.77 -24.93 30.39
CA SER A 282 -20.24 -26.03 31.22
C SER A 282 -20.33 -25.74 32.73
N PHE A 283 -21.42 -25.11 33.16
CA PHE A 283 -21.82 -24.99 34.57
C PHE A 283 -23.23 -25.52 34.76
#